data_AF-A0A850J8N5-F1
#
_entry.id   AF-A0A850J8N5-F1
#
_cell.length_a   1.000
_cell.length_b   1.000
_cell.length_c   1.000
_cell.angle_alpha   90.00
_cell.angle_beta   90.00
_cell.angle_gamma   90.00
#
_symmetry.space_group_name_H-M   'P 1'
#
loop_
_entity.id
_entity.type
_entity.pdbx_description
1 polymer ?
#
loop_
_entity_poly.entity_id
_entity_poly.type
_entity_poly.pdbx_seq_one_letter_code
_entity_poly.pdbx_strand_id
1 'polypeptide(L)'
;MGGPEVVQEGRLIVEAQALQWGLAEETVQNAVLVASELLTNAVRATPGRPVSLRLALAVDGLRVEVWDTSPVRPKASTPDLSMPEMPVPDDAPDPGGWGLGIVEFLCAEHGVRAGFEGKSVWALLKAEFRRAG
;
A
#
# COMPACT_ATOMS: atom_id res chain seq x y z
N MET A 1 -2.86 15.60 10.58
CA MET A 1 -4.04 14.73 10.42
C MET A 1 -3.54 13.37 9.98
N GLY A 2 -3.88 12.30 10.71
CA GLY A 2 -3.32 10.95 10.49
C GLY A 2 -4.39 9.88 10.73
N GLY A 3 -5.51 10.01 10.01
CA GLY A 3 -6.69 9.16 10.09
C GLY A 3 -7.04 8.50 8.74
N PRO A 4 -8.20 7.82 8.64
CA PRO A 4 -8.60 7.04 7.45
C PRO A 4 -8.66 7.85 6.14
N GLU A 5 -8.84 9.18 6.24
CA GLU A 5 -8.80 10.11 5.11
C GLU A 5 -7.50 10.02 4.31
N VAL A 6 -6.36 9.82 4.99
CA VAL A 6 -5.04 9.69 4.34
C VAL A 6 -4.98 8.48 3.39
N VAL A 7 -5.65 7.39 3.77
CA VAL A 7 -5.72 6.18 2.93
C VAL A 7 -6.62 6.44 1.71
N GLN A 8 -7.73 7.14 1.89
CA GLN A 8 -8.62 7.50 0.78
C GLN A 8 -7.96 8.47 -0.20
N GLU A 9 -7.35 9.55 0.30
CA GLU A 9 -6.60 10.51 -0.52
C GLU A 9 -5.46 9.83 -1.28
N GLY A 10 -4.70 8.96 -0.60
CA GLY A 10 -3.63 8.19 -1.22
C GLY A 10 -4.12 7.31 -2.36
N ARG A 11 -5.25 6.61 -2.20
CA ARG A 11 -5.85 5.79 -3.27
C ARG A 11 -6.18 6.63 -4.51
N LEU A 12 -6.81 7.79 -4.32
CA LEU A 12 -7.17 8.69 -5.42
C LEU A 12 -5.94 9.25 -6.14
N ILE A 13 -4.89 9.63 -5.40
CA ILE A 13 -3.62 10.11 -5.97
C ILE A 13 -2.97 9.00 -6.81
N VAL A 14 -2.94 7.77 -6.30
CA VAL A 14 -2.34 6.62 -7.00
C VAL A 14 -3.09 6.30 -8.27
N GLU A 15 -4.42 6.21 -8.17
CA GLU A 15 -5.28 5.96 -9.32
C GLU A 15 -5.07 7.02 -10.39
N ALA A 16 -5.22 8.30 -10.05
CA ALA A 16 -5.09 9.41 -10.99
C ALA A 16 -3.71 9.43 -11.67
N GLN A 17 -2.63 9.25 -10.90
CA GLN A 17 -1.28 9.26 -11.43
C GLN A 17 -0.97 8.06 -12.34
N ALA A 18 -1.43 6.87 -11.96
CA ALA A 18 -1.24 5.65 -12.75
C ALA A 18 -2.01 5.71 -14.08
N LEU A 19 -3.24 6.23 -14.04
CA LEU A 19 -4.05 6.49 -15.25
C LEU A 19 -3.36 7.53 -16.15
N GLN A 20 -2.80 8.60 -15.58
CA GLN A 20 -2.07 9.64 -16.32
C GLN A 20 -0.81 9.09 -17.01
N TRP A 21 -0.12 8.13 -16.39
CA TRP A 21 1.01 7.44 -17.00
C TRP A 21 0.62 6.40 -18.06
N GLY A 22 -0.68 6.23 -18.33
CA GLY A 22 -1.17 5.32 -19.36
C GLY A 22 -1.09 3.84 -18.97
N LEU A 23 -1.05 3.55 -17.67
CA LEU A 23 -1.03 2.17 -17.19
C LEU A 23 -2.36 1.46 -17.46
N ALA A 24 -2.27 0.15 -17.69
CA ALA A 24 -3.41 -0.73 -17.87
C ALA A 24 -4.26 -0.77 -16.59
N GLU A 25 -5.56 -0.99 -16.74
CA GLU A 25 -6.52 -0.93 -15.63
C GLU A 25 -6.14 -1.89 -14.49
N GLU A 26 -5.69 -3.10 -14.81
CA GLU A 26 -5.22 -4.08 -13.82
C GLU A 26 -4.02 -3.56 -13.02
N THR A 27 -3.03 -2.93 -13.69
CA THR A 27 -1.87 -2.32 -13.00
C THR A 27 -2.32 -1.19 -12.08
N VAL A 28 -3.30 -0.38 -12.49
CA VAL A 28 -3.87 0.70 -11.67
C VAL A 28 -4.55 0.13 -10.43
N GLN A 29 -5.41 -0.88 -10.58
CA GLN A 29 -6.11 -1.52 -9.46
C GLN A 29 -5.12 -2.14 -8.47
N ASN A 30 -4.10 -2.86 -8.96
CA ASN A 30 -3.07 -3.45 -8.12
C ASN A 30 -2.26 -2.38 -7.37
N ALA A 31 -1.92 -1.27 -8.03
CA ALA A 31 -1.20 -0.16 -7.40
C ALA A 31 -2.01 0.52 -6.29
N VAL A 32 -3.31 0.75 -6.52
CA VAL A 32 -4.23 1.33 -5.53
C VAL A 32 -4.34 0.42 -4.30
N LEU A 33 -4.47 -0.89 -4.51
CA LEU A 33 -4.56 -1.86 -3.43
C LEU A 33 -3.27 -1.90 -2.61
N VAL A 34 -2.11 -2.01 -3.25
CA VAL A 34 -0.79 -1.96 -2.59
C VAL A 34 -0.63 -0.66 -1.80
N ALA A 35 -0.97 0.49 -2.38
CA ALA A 35 -0.87 1.76 -1.69
C ALA A 35 -1.80 1.83 -0.46
N SER A 36 -3.01 1.29 -0.55
CA SER A 36 -3.96 1.22 0.56
C SER A 36 -3.37 0.45 1.75
N GLU A 37 -2.77 -0.70 1.49
CA GLU A 37 -2.14 -1.52 2.53
C GLU A 37 -0.92 -0.84 3.14
N LEU A 38 -0.05 -0.26 2.32
CA LEU A 38 1.13 0.45 2.82
C LEU A 38 0.75 1.68 3.66
N LEU A 39 -0.24 2.46 3.22
CA LEU A 39 -0.74 3.63 3.96
C LEU A 39 -1.45 3.23 5.24
N THR A 40 -2.27 2.17 5.22
CA THR A 40 -2.93 1.65 6.41
C THR A 40 -1.91 1.22 7.45
N ASN A 41 -0.86 0.50 7.03
CA ASN A 41 0.24 0.10 7.91
C ASN A 41 1.00 1.30 8.48
N ALA A 42 1.30 2.31 7.67
CA ALA A 42 1.97 3.52 8.10
C ALA A 42 1.14 4.33 9.11
N VAL A 43 -0.14 4.57 8.81
CA VAL A 43 -1.06 5.31 9.70
C VAL A 43 -1.26 4.59 11.03
N ARG A 44 -1.39 3.24 11.01
CA ARG A 44 -1.45 2.42 12.23
C ARG A 44 -0.15 2.47 13.04
N ALA A 45 1.00 2.48 12.37
CA ALA A 45 2.31 2.51 13.02
C ALA A 45 2.65 3.90 13.61
N THR A 46 2.11 4.98 13.04
CA THR A 46 2.37 6.35 13.49
C THR A 46 1.08 7.20 13.58
N PRO A 47 0.18 6.91 14.53
CA PRO A 47 -1.08 7.66 14.66
C PRO A 47 -0.84 9.17 14.83
N GLY A 48 -1.56 9.98 14.05
CA GLY A 48 -1.49 11.45 14.11
C GLY A 48 -0.20 12.08 13.55
N ARG A 49 0.77 11.28 13.10
CA ARG A 49 2.03 11.73 12.50
C ARG A 49 1.89 11.83 10.97
N PRO A 50 2.73 12.65 10.32
CA PRO A 50 2.76 12.69 8.85
C PRO A 50 3.26 11.37 8.28
N VAL A 51 2.68 10.99 7.14
CA VAL A 51 3.16 9.94 6.26
C VAL A 51 3.38 10.55 4.87
N SER A 52 4.19 9.92 4.04
CA SER A 52 4.44 10.41 2.68
C SER A 52 4.29 9.27 1.68
N LEU A 53 3.58 9.53 0.58
CA LEU A 53 3.41 8.61 -0.52
C LEU A 53 4.27 9.08 -1.70
N ARG A 54 5.02 8.15 -2.30
CA ARG A 54 5.82 8.39 -3.51
C ARG A 54 5.52 7.31 -4.53
N LEU A 55 5.25 7.75 -5.76
CA LEU A 55 5.12 6.90 -6.93
C LEU A 55 6.27 7.17 -7.87
N ALA A 56 6.87 6.11 -8.41
CA ALA A 56 7.90 6.23 -9.43
C ALA A 56 7.69 5.15 -10.49
N LEU A 57 7.51 5.58 -11.73
CA LEU A 57 7.50 4.69 -12.88
C LEU A 57 8.90 4.65 -13.49
N ALA A 58 9.48 3.46 -13.57
CA ALA A 58 10.80 3.23 -14.14
C ALA A 58 10.78 1.99 -15.04
N VAL A 59 11.93 1.65 -15.63
CA VAL A 59 12.04 0.58 -16.63
C VAL A 59 11.70 -0.80 -16.04
N ASP A 60 11.92 -0.96 -14.74
CA ASP A 60 11.67 -2.17 -13.93
C ASP A 60 10.23 -2.27 -13.41
N GLY A 61 9.42 -1.19 -13.50
CA GLY A 61 8.01 -1.22 -13.16
C GLY A 61 7.52 0.03 -12.43
N LEU A 62 6.35 -0.12 -11.77
CA LEU A 62 5.75 0.91 -10.94
C LEU A 62 6.11 0.69 -9.49
N ARG A 63 6.90 1.60 -8.92
CA ARG A 63 7.23 1.60 -7.50
C ARG A 63 6.25 2.45 -6.70
N VAL A 64 5.65 1.84 -5.69
CA VAL A 64 4.84 2.49 -4.65
C VAL A 64 5.65 2.49 -3.36
N GLU A 65 5.88 3.66 -2.77
CA GLU A 65 6.67 3.82 -1.56
C GLU A 65 5.93 4.70 -0.55
N VAL A 66 5.80 4.23 0.68
CA VAL A 66 5.23 4.97 1.80
C VAL A 66 6.29 5.15 2.87
N TRP A 67 6.50 6.38 3.30
CA TRP A 67 7.35 6.71 4.45
C TRP A 67 6.51 7.07 5.67
N ASP A 68 6.96 6.60 6.83
CA ASP A 68 6.41 6.94 8.14
C ASP A 68 7.51 7.15 9.17
N THR A 69 7.18 7.87 10.25
CA THR A 69 8.11 8.22 11.33
C THR A 69 8.43 7.08 12.30
N SER A 70 7.82 5.89 12.14
CA SER A 70 8.07 4.76 13.03
C SER A 70 9.33 4.02 12.61
N PRO A 71 10.26 3.75 13.54
CA PRO A 71 11.40 2.89 13.27
C PRO A 71 11.01 1.40 13.17
N VAL A 72 9.78 1.04 13.57
CA VAL A 72 9.32 -0.34 13.64
C VAL A 72 8.95 -0.83 12.26
N ARG A 73 9.63 -1.87 11.77
CA ARG A 73 9.27 -2.51 10.50
C ARG A 73 7.84 -3.05 10.56
N PRO A 74 7.07 -2.99 9.47
CA PRO A 74 5.77 -3.66 9.41
C PRO A 74 5.97 -5.13 9.73
N LYS A 75 5.18 -5.67 10.66
CA LYS A 75 5.16 -7.11 10.88
C LYS A 75 4.25 -7.71 9.81
N ALA A 76 4.74 -8.74 9.11
CA ALA A 76 3.85 -9.63 8.39
C ALA A 76 2.96 -10.29 9.45
N SER A 77 1.74 -9.79 9.58
CA SER A 77 0.72 -10.53 10.30
C SER A 77 0.39 -11.74 9.44
N THR A 78 0.55 -12.95 9.98
CA THR A 78 -0.07 -14.12 9.35
C THR A 78 -1.57 -13.86 9.25
N PRO A 79 -2.23 -14.11 8.10
CA PRO A 79 -3.67 -14.02 8.04
C PRO A 79 -4.24 -14.89 9.16
N ASP A 80 -5.05 -14.29 10.03
CA ASP A 80 -5.83 -15.05 10.98
C ASP A 80 -6.90 -15.79 10.17
N LEU A 81 -6.55 -17.00 9.74
CA LEU A 81 -7.43 -17.90 9.00
C LEU A 81 -8.46 -18.57 9.92
N SER A 82 -8.50 -18.22 11.21
CA SER A 82 -9.63 -18.59 12.05
C SER A 82 -10.84 -17.79 11.57
N MET A 83 -11.80 -18.49 10.95
CA MET A 83 -13.13 -17.93 10.76
C MET A 83 -13.65 -17.54 12.13
N PRO A 84 -14.00 -16.26 12.37
CA PRO A 84 -14.58 -15.88 13.63
C PRO A 84 -15.86 -16.70 13.84
N GLU A 85 -16.03 -17.30 15.02
CA GLU A 85 -17.21 -18.11 15.36
C GLU A 85 -18.51 -17.29 15.29
N MET A 86 -18.39 -15.95 15.22
CA MET A 86 -19.48 -15.01 15.05
C MET A 86 -19.31 -14.19 13.76
N PRO A 87 -20.41 -13.77 13.11
CA PRO A 87 -20.35 -12.84 11.98
C PRO A 87 -19.60 -11.57 12.39
N VAL A 88 -18.60 -11.19 11.60
CA VAL A 88 -17.89 -9.92 11.78
C VAL A 88 -18.85 -8.80 11.39
N PRO A 89 -19.08 -7.80 12.25
CA PRO A 89 -19.82 -6.60 11.85
C PRO A 89 -19.18 -5.95 10.62
N ASP A 90 -19.96 -5.38 9.70
CA ASP A 90 -19.44 -4.67 8.52
C ASP A 90 -18.46 -3.54 8.89
N ASP A 91 -18.56 -3.03 10.13
CA ASP A 91 -17.76 -1.95 10.67
C ASP A 91 -16.52 -2.46 11.45
N ALA A 92 -16.30 -3.77 11.51
CA ALA A 92 -15.17 -4.33 12.22
C ALA A 92 -13.86 -3.91 11.53
N PRO A 93 -12.88 -3.37 12.26
CA PRO A 93 -11.57 -3.10 11.68
C PRO A 93 -11.02 -4.42 11.15
N ASP A 94 -10.64 -4.43 9.86
CA ASP A 94 -10.04 -5.58 9.20
C ASP A 94 -9.00 -6.23 10.14
N PRO A 95 -9.14 -7.52 10.48
CA PRO A 95 -8.33 -8.22 11.48
C PRO A 95 -6.82 -8.22 11.19
N GLY A 96 -6.38 -7.58 10.11
CA GLY A 96 -5.05 -6.99 10.04
C GLY A 96 -3.97 -8.01 9.68
N GLY A 97 -4.35 -8.99 8.87
CA GLY A 97 -3.51 -10.11 8.43
C GLY A 97 -3.18 -10.16 6.94
N TRP A 98 -3.91 -9.42 6.11
CA TRP A 98 -3.86 -9.59 4.65
C TRP A 98 -2.89 -8.63 3.95
N GLY A 99 -2.54 -7.51 4.59
CA GLY A 99 -1.91 -6.38 3.91
C GLY A 99 -0.52 -6.65 3.31
N LEU A 100 0.31 -7.45 3.98
CA LEU A 100 1.61 -7.86 3.42
C LEU A 100 1.47 -9.03 2.44
N GLY A 101 0.53 -9.95 2.67
CA GLY A 101 0.29 -11.08 1.75
C GLY A 101 -0.18 -10.62 0.36
N ILE A 102 -0.98 -9.56 0.30
CA ILE A 102 -1.39 -8.93 -0.97
C ILE A 102 -0.18 -8.28 -1.66
N VAL A 103 0.67 -7.57 -0.91
CA VAL A 103 1.89 -6.96 -1.46
C VAL A 103 2.87 -8.03 -1.96
N GLU A 104 3.07 -9.09 -1.19
CA GLU A 104 3.91 -10.25 -1.55
C GLU A 104 3.39 -10.97 -2.80
N PHE A 105 2.07 -11.06 -2.97
CA PHE A 105 1.47 -11.71 -4.12
C PHE A 105 1.50 -10.86 -5.40
N LEU A 106 1.24 -9.55 -5.28
CA LEU A 106 1.07 -8.66 -6.44
C LEU A 106 2.39 -8.03 -6.93
N CYS A 107 3.41 -7.98 -6.09
CA CYS A 107 4.62 -7.22 -6.39
C CYS A 107 5.75 -8.15 -6.84
N ALA A 108 6.53 -7.70 -7.82
CA ALA A 108 7.75 -8.39 -8.23
C ALA A 108 8.81 -8.33 -7.12
N GLU A 109 8.89 -7.20 -6.43
CA GLU A 109 9.79 -6.98 -5.31
C GLU A 109 9.14 -6.07 -4.27
N HIS A 110 9.52 -6.22 -3.01
CA HIS A 110 9.12 -5.30 -1.94
C HIS A 110 10.19 -5.26 -0.86
N GLY A 111 10.16 -4.22 -0.03
CA GLY A 111 11.13 -4.09 1.03
C GLY A 111 10.88 -2.94 1.98
N VAL A 112 11.74 -2.88 2.99
CA VAL A 112 11.74 -1.79 3.98
C VAL A 112 13.14 -1.21 4.05
N ARG A 113 13.24 0.10 3.85
CA ARG A 113 14.46 0.88 3.95
C ARG A 113 14.36 1.81 5.15
N ALA A 114 15.34 1.76 6.05
CA ALA A 114 15.45 2.74 7.12
C ALA A 114 15.76 4.12 6.51
N GLY A 115 15.07 5.15 7.00
CA GLY A 115 15.30 6.55 6.63
C GLY A 115 15.76 7.37 7.84
N PHE A 116 16.05 8.65 7.61
CA PHE A 116 16.25 9.59 8.72
C PHE A 116 14.93 9.72 9.50
N GLU A 117 14.96 9.38 10.80
CA GLU A 117 13.80 9.45 11.71
C GLU A 117 12.55 8.66 11.27
N GLY A 118 12.73 7.52 10.59
CA GLY A 118 11.60 6.69 10.19
C GLY A 118 11.98 5.55 9.25
N LYS A 119 11.01 5.08 8.48
CA LYS A 119 11.22 4.03 7.48
C LYS A 119 10.41 4.31 6.22
N SER A 120 10.90 3.82 5.09
CA SER A 120 10.16 3.70 3.84
C SER A 120 9.84 2.23 3.57
N VAL A 121 8.57 1.91 3.45
CA VAL A 121 8.09 0.62 2.95
C VAL A 121 7.79 0.81 1.47
N TRP A 122 8.29 -0.07 0.62
CA TRP A 122 8.13 0.05 -0.82
C TRP A 122 7.79 -1.29 -1.46
N ALA A 123 7.12 -1.20 -2.61
CA ALA A 123 6.72 -2.33 -3.41
C ALA A 123 6.85 -1.96 -4.90
N LEU A 124 7.32 -2.90 -5.70
CA LEU A 124 7.53 -2.79 -7.14
C LEU A 124 6.53 -3.69 -7.86
N LEU A 125 5.59 -3.09 -8.58
CA LEU A 125 4.65 -3.78 -9.44
C LEU A 125 5.20 -3.84 -10.86
N LYS A 126 4.93 -4.93 -11.58
CA LYS A 126 5.10 -4.94 -13.04
C LYS A 126 4.16 -3.91 -13.64
N ALA A 127 4.70 -3.04 -14.49
CA ALA A 127 3.92 -2.00 -15.14
C ALA A 127 3.48 -2.47 -16.53
N GLU A 128 2.18 -2.67 -16.72
CA GLU A 128 1.61 -2.87 -18.04
C GLU A 128 0.97 -1.56 -18.53
N PHE A 129 1.15 -1.25 -19.81
CA PHE A 129 0.62 -0.05 -20.43
C PHE A 129 -0.62 -0.38 -21.26
N ARG A 130 -1.55 0.57 -21.33
CA ARG A 130 -2.68 0.48 -22.25
C ARG A 130 -2.15 0.30 -23.66
N ARG A 131 -2.73 -0.65 -24.40
CA ARG A 131 -2.40 -0.78 -25.81
C ARG A 131 -2.90 0.46 -26.55
N ALA A 132 -2.01 1.07 -27.33
CA ALA A 132 -2.44 2.01 -28.35
C ALA A 132 -3.27 1.21 -29.37
N GLY A 133 -4.52 1.66 -29.58
CA GLY A 133 -5.38 1.15 -30.65
C GLY A 133 -4.88 1.53 -32.03
#